data_AF-A0A0A9YW91-F1
#
_entry.id   AF-A0A0A9YW91-F1
#
_cell.length_a   1.000
_cell.length_b   1.000
_cell.length_c   1.000
_cell.angle_alpha   90.00
_cell.angle_beta   90.00
_cell.angle_gamma   90.00
#
_symmetry.space_group_name_H-M   'P 1'
#
loop_
_entity.id
_entity.type
_entity.pdbx_description
1 polymer ?
#
loop_
_entity_poly.entity_id
_entity_poly.type
_entity_poly.pdbx_seq_one_letter_code
_entity_poly.pdbx_strand_id
1 'polypeptide(L)'
;SDREAISQTMQNSLDEATDAWGIKVERVEIKDVRLPVQLQRAMAAEAEAAREARAKVIAAEGEQKASRALREASEVIGDSPAALQLRYLQTLNTISAEKNSTIVFPLPIDMLTYFMRAKDAVHHP
;
A
#
# COMPACT_ATOMS: atom_id res chain seq x y z
N SER A 1 -9.82 -24.87 5.72
CA SER A 1 -11.26 -24.57 5.78
C SER A 1 -12.04 -25.52 4.87
N ASP A 2 -11.88 -25.48 3.53
CA ASP A 2 -12.68 -26.36 2.66
C ASP A 2 -12.42 -27.86 2.84
N ARG A 3 -11.17 -28.28 3.10
CA ARG A 3 -10.84 -29.70 3.31
C ARG A 3 -11.52 -30.31 4.54
N GLU A 4 -11.58 -29.57 5.65
CA GLU A 4 -12.24 -30.02 6.88
C GLU A 4 -13.74 -30.13 6.65
N ALA A 5 -14.35 -29.15 5.96
CA ALA A 5 -15.76 -29.19 5.62
C ALA A 5 -16.10 -30.42 4.75
N ILE A 6 -15.31 -30.69 3.71
CA ILE A 6 -15.50 -31.85 2.83
C ILE A 6 -15.29 -33.16 3.61
N SER A 7 -14.25 -33.24 4.44
CA SER A 7 -14.00 -34.40 5.29
C SER A 7 -15.19 -34.67 6.23
N GLN A 8 -15.77 -33.64 6.83
CA GLN A 8 -16.93 -33.78 7.71
C GLN A 8 -18.16 -34.26 6.94
N THR A 9 -18.41 -33.70 5.75
CA THR A 9 -19.52 -34.15 4.89
C THR A 9 -19.34 -35.62 4.51
N MET A 10 -18.13 -36.02 4.09
CA MET A 10 -17.85 -37.41 3.76
C MET A 10 -17.97 -38.35 4.96
N GLN A 11 -17.52 -37.93 6.14
CA GLN A 11 -17.68 -38.71 7.37
C GLN A 11 -19.15 -38.99 7.64
N ASN A 12 -19.98 -37.95 7.66
CA ASN A 12 -21.41 -38.10 7.96
C ASN A 12 -22.10 -39.03 6.96
N SER A 13 -21.82 -38.88 5.66
CA SER A 13 -22.41 -39.74 4.62
C SER A 13 -21.92 -41.19 4.69
N LEU A 14 -20.66 -41.42 5.09
CA LEU A 14 -20.12 -42.76 5.24
C LEU A 14 -20.66 -43.45 6.50
N ASP A 15 -20.73 -42.74 7.62
CA ASP A 15 -21.25 -43.26 8.89
C ASP A 15 -22.71 -43.72 8.74
N GLU A 16 -23.57 -42.87 8.15
CA GLU A 16 -24.97 -43.19 7.86
C GLU A 16 -25.12 -44.45 6.97
N ALA A 17 -24.23 -44.62 5.99
CA ALA A 17 -24.26 -45.78 5.09
C ALA A 17 -23.76 -47.06 5.77
N THR A 18 -22.86 -46.96 6.75
CA THR A 18 -22.24 -48.11 7.42
C THR A 18 -22.92 -48.52 8.73
N ASP A 19 -23.83 -47.71 9.25
CA ASP A 19 -24.62 -48.00 10.46
C ASP A 19 -25.38 -49.32 10.37
N ALA A 20 -25.94 -49.66 9.19
CA ALA A 20 -26.66 -50.92 8.98
C ALA A 20 -25.78 -52.17 9.14
N TRP A 21 -24.45 -52.01 9.07
CA TRP A 21 -23.46 -53.07 9.28
C TRP A 21 -22.83 -53.02 10.68
N GLY A 22 -23.25 -52.08 11.54
CA GLY A 22 -22.69 -51.89 12.87
C GLY A 22 -21.26 -51.35 12.87
N ILE A 23 -20.85 -50.67 11.80
CA ILE A 23 -19.51 -50.08 11.66
C ILE A 23 -19.63 -48.57 11.86
N LYS A 24 -18.86 -48.03 12.80
CA LYS A 24 -18.79 -46.60 13.09
C LYS A 24 -17.56 -45.95 12.45
N VAL A 25 -17.76 -44.83 11.75
CA VAL A 25 -16.70 -44.09 11.04
C VAL A 25 -16.18 -42.94 11.91
N GLU A 26 -15.05 -43.17 12.58
CA GLU A 26 -14.46 -42.20 13.52
C GLU A 26 -13.75 -41.01 12.86
N ARG A 27 -13.15 -41.18 11.67
CA ARG A 27 -12.47 -40.09 10.94
C ARG A 27 -12.32 -40.36 9.45
N VAL A 28 -12.53 -39.34 8.63
CA VAL A 28 -12.25 -39.36 7.19
C VAL A 28 -11.26 -38.25 6.83
N GLU A 29 -10.18 -38.61 6.15
CA GLU A 29 -9.12 -37.68 5.77
C GLU A 29 -8.81 -37.79 4.27
N ILE A 30 -8.78 -36.63 3.61
CA ILE A 30 -8.43 -36.54 2.19
C ILE A 30 -6.91 -36.61 2.08
N LYS A 31 -6.39 -37.71 1.51
CA LYS A 31 -4.95 -37.88 1.26
C LYS A 31 -4.46 -37.00 0.11
N ASP A 32 -4.74 -37.40 -1.13
CA ASP A 32 -4.23 -36.71 -2.33
C ASP A 32 -5.36 -36.31 -3.27
N VAL A 33 -5.28 -35.08 -3.79
CA VAL A 33 -6.11 -34.60 -4.90
C VAL A 33 -5.19 -34.23 -6.04
N ARG A 34 -5.34 -34.90 -7.19
CA ARG A 34 -4.53 -34.64 -8.38
C ARG A 34 -5.35 -33.94 -9.44
N LEU A 35 -4.97 -32.70 -9.74
CA LEU A 35 -5.54 -31.94 -10.84
C LEU A 35 -4.71 -32.20 -12.12
N PRO A 36 -5.33 -32.29 -13.31
CA PRO A 36 -4.60 -32.36 -14.57
C PRO A 36 -3.67 -31.15 -14.74
N VAL A 37 -2.48 -31.36 -15.30
CA VAL A 37 -1.45 -30.30 -15.45
C VAL A 37 -1.96 -29.10 -16.23
N GLN A 38 -2.80 -29.32 -17.25
CA GLN A 38 -3.40 -28.25 -18.05
C GLN A 38 -4.32 -27.35 -17.21
N LEU A 39 -5.14 -27.94 -16.34
CA LEU A 39 -6.07 -27.22 -15.49
C LEU A 39 -5.33 -26.47 -14.36
N GLN A 40 -4.28 -27.06 -13.78
CA GLN A 40 -3.44 -26.36 -12.80
C GLN A 40 -2.81 -25.09 -13.39
N ARG A 41 -2.33 -25.15 -14.64
CA ARG A 41 -1.76 -23.99 -15.33
C ARG A 41 -2.82 -22.92 -15.62
N ALA A 42 -4.00 -23.31 -16.08
CA ALA A 42 -5.09 -22.39 -16.34
C ALA A 42 -5.56 -21.68 -15.06
N MET A 43 -5.75 -22.45 -13.97
CA MET A 43 -6.12 -21.89 -12.66
C MET A 43 -5.04 -20.96 -12.11
N ALA A 44 -3.76 -21.32 -12.24
CA ALA A 44 -2.66 -20.46 -11.79
C ALA A 44 -2.62 -19.13 -12.59
N ALA A 45 -2.80 -19.19 -13.91
CA ALA A 45 -2.85 -18.00 -14.75
C ALA A 45 -4.05 -17.10 -14.41
N GLU A 46 -5.22 -17.69 -14.18
CA GLU A 46 -6.42 -16.96 -13.75
C GLU A 46 -6.24 -16.32 -12.38
N ALA A 47 -5.68 -17.08 -11.42
CA ALA A 47 -5.42 -16.58 -10.07
C ALA A 47 -4.43 -15.41 -10.08
N GLU A 48 -3.37 -15.49 -10.90
CA GLU A 48 -2.41 -14.40 -11.03
C GLU A 48 -3.04 -13.16 -11.68
N ALA A 49 -3.79 -13.34 -12.77
CA ALA A 49 -4.50 -12.23 -13.42
C ALA A 49 -5.50 -11.54 -12.47
N ALA A 50 -6.27 -12.32 -11.70
CA ALA A 50 -7.18 -11.79 -10.69
C ALA A 50 -6.43 -11.06 -9.57
N ARG A 51 -5.28 -11.56 -9.15
CA ARG A 51 -4.42 -10.93 -8.13
C ARG A 51 -3.85 -9.61 -8.64
N GLU A 52 -3.28 -9.59 -9.83
CA GLU A 52 -2.75 -8.37 -10.46
C GLU A 52 -3.83 -7.31 -10.65
N ALA A 53 -5.02 -7.70 -11.12
CA ALA A 53 -6.15 -6.79 -11.29
C ALA A 53 -6.56 -6.17 -9.94
N ARG A 54 -6.68 -6.98 -8.89
CA ARG A 54 -6.99 -6.49 -7.54
C ARG A 54 -5.89 -5.56 -7.01
N ALA A 55 -4.62 -5.91 -7.23
CA ALA A 55 -3.50 -5.08 -6.80
C ALA A 55 -3.53 -3.69 -7.46
N LYS A 56 -3.85 -3.62 -8.76
CA LYS A 56 -4.01 -2.33 -9.48
C LYS A 56 -5.14 -1.48 -8.92
N VAL A 57 -6.28 -2.08 -8.62
CA VAL A 57 -7.41 -1.36 -8.00
C VAL A 57 -7.01 -0.78 -6.64
N ILE A 58 -6.41 -1.60 -5.78
CA ILE A 58 -5.95 -1.18 -4.45
C ILE A 58 -4.92 -0.05 -4.56
N ALA A 59 -3.98 -0.15 -5.51
CA ALA A 59 -2.98 0.89 -5.74
C ALA A 59 -3.63 2.21 -6.18
N ALA A 60 -4.56 2.16 -7.15
CA ALA A 60 -5.26 3.35 -7.64
C ALA A 60 -6.13 4.01 -6.55
N GLU A 61 -6.82 3.22 -5.73
CA GLU A 61 -7.58 3.72 -4.58
C GLU A 61 -6.67 4.34 -3.52
N GLY A 62 -5.54 3.69 -3.24
CA GLY A 62 -4.51 4.19 -2.33
C GLY A 62 -3.94 5.53 -2.80
N GLU A 63 -3.63 5.64 -4.09
CA GLU A 63 -3.12 6.87 -4.70
C GLU A 63 -4.16 7.99 -4.65
N GLN A 64 -5.43 7.71 -4.99
CA GLN A 64 -6.50 8.70 -4.88
C GLN A 64 -6.66 9.22 -3.44
N LYS A 65 -6.61 8.31 -2.45
CA LYS A 65 -6.73 8.68 -1.04
C LYS A 65 -5.54 9.53 -0.60
N ALA A 66 -4.32 9.17 -1.03
CA ALA A 66 -3.11 9.95 -0.76
C ALA A 66 -3.19 11.35 -1.39
N SER A 67 -3.62 11.47 -2.65
CA SER A 67 -3.77 12.77 -3.33
C SER A 67 -4.77 13.68 -2.62
N ARG A 68 -5.90 13.12 -2.15
CA ARG A 68 -6.90 13.88 -1.38
C ARG A 68 -6.33 14.42 -0.08
N ALA A 69 -5.63 13.57 0.69
CA ALA A 69 -5.00 13.98 1.94
C ALA A 69 -3.92 15.06 1.72
N LEU A 70 -3.12 14.93 0.66
CA LEU A 70 -2.11 15.93 0.29
C LEU A 70 -2.74 17.27 -0.11
N ARG A 71 -3.85 17.24 -0.86
CA ARG A 71 -4.59 18.46 -1.21
C ARG A 71 -5.11 19.16 0.04
N GLU A 72 -5.77 18.45 0.94
CA GLU A 72 -6.29 19.00 2.19
C GLU A 72 -5.15 19.60 3.04
N ALA A 73 -4.03 18.89 3.18
CA ALA A 73 -2.86 19.41 3.86
C ALA A 73 -2.30 20.69 3.19
N SER A 74 -2.37 20.77 1.86
CA SER A 74 -1.91 21.95 1.11
C SER A 74 -2.84 23.15 1.30
N GLU A 75 -4.16 22.94 1.33
CA GLU A 75 -5.16 23.97 1.63
C GLU A 75 -4.91 24.56 3.04
N VAL A 76 -4.77 23.69 4.06
CA VAL A 76 -4.49 24.12 5.44
C VAL A 76 -3.17 24.89 5.56
N ILE A 77 -2.14 24.50 4.83
CA ILE A 77 -0.86 25.21 4.83
C ILE A 77 -0.96 26.55 4.08
N GLY A 78 -1.75 26.62 3.02
CA GLY A 78 -2.00 27.84 2.26
C GLY A 78 -2.72 28.91 3.08
N ASP A 79 -3.63 28.50 3.97
CA ASP A 79 -4.39 29.42 4.83
C ASP A 79 -3.52 30.17 5.86
N SER A 80 -2.32 29.67 6.19
CA SER A 80 -1.42 30.31 7.16
C SER A 80 0.03 30.37 6.66
N PRO A 81 0.55 31.57 6.33
CA PRO A 81 1.95 31.74 5.94
C PRO A 81 2.97 31.22 6.97
N ALA A 82 2.61 31.24 8.26
CA ALA A 82 3.46 30.71 9.33
C ALA A 82 3.60 29.18 9.27
N ALA A 83 2.63 28.45 8.70
CA ALA A 83 2.68 27.00 8.57
C ALA A 83 3.79 26.54 7.62
N LEU A 84 4.01 27.26 6.50
CA LEU A 84 5.14 27.01 5.59
C LEU A 84 6.48 27.21 6.29
N GLN A 85 6.60 28.26 7.10
CA GLN A 85 7.83 28.56 7.82
C GLN A 85 8.14 27.50 8.89
N LEU A 86 7.12 27.00 9.62
CA LEU A 86 7.29 25.89 10.56
C LEU A 86 7.70 24.60 9.85
N ARG A 87 7.08 24.28 8.70
CA ARG A 87 7.43 23.12 7.89
C ARG A 87 8.85 23.21 7.33
N TYR A 88 9.28 24.41 6.95
CA TYR A 88 10.66 24.69 6.56
C TYR A 88 11.64 24.41 7.71
N LEU A 89 11.37 24.92 8.92
CA LEU A 89 12.20 24.66 10.10
C LEU A 89 12.24 23.18 10.49
N GLN A 90 11.11 22.47 10.38
CA GLN A 90 11.07 21.01 10.61
C GLN A 90 11.92 20.26 9.59
N THR A 91 11.84 20.63 8.31
CA THR A 91 12.65 20.03 7.24
C THR A 91 14.14 20.27 7.48
N LEU A 92 14.52 21.47 7.91
CA LEU A 92 15.89 21.79 8.29
C LEU A 92 16.37 20.94 9.48
N ASN A 93 15.52 20.73 10.48
CA ASN A 93 15.86 19.88 11.63
C ASN A 93 16.05 18.41 11.21
N THR A 94 15.19 17.89 10.32
CA THR A 94 15.33 16.53 9.76
C THR A 94 16.64 16.38 8.97
N ILE A 95 16.95 17.34 8.09
CA ILE A 95 18.20 17.32 7.30
C ILE A 95 19.42 17.46 8.22
N SER A 96 19.35 18.31 9.25
CA SER A 96 20.45 18.51 10.21
C SER A 96 20.69 17.28 11.10
N ALA A 97 19.68 16.44 11.33
CA ALA A 97 19.81 15.20 12.08
C ALA A 97 20.52 14.11 11.26
N GLU A 98 20.32 14.09 9.94
CA GLU A 98 21.10 13.27 9.01
C GLU A 98 22.48 13.91 8.80
N LYS A 99 23.49 13.47 9.56
CA LYS A 99 24.90 13.96 9.52
C LYS A 99 25.51 14.02 8.10
N ASN A 100 25.18 15.03 7.31
CA ASN A 100 25.72 15.23 5.96
C ASN A 100 26.33 16.63 5.86
N SER A 101 27.64 16.72 5.61
CA SER A 101 28.48 17.93 5.73
C SER A 101 28.17 19.03 4.68
N THR A 102 27.15 18.86 3.84
CA THR A 102 26.77 19.81 2.80
C THR A 102 25.34 20.28 3.04
N ILE A 103 25.20 21.49 3.59
CA ILE A 103 23.91 22.14 3.81
C ILE A 103 23.47 22.76 2.48
N VAL A 104 22.57 22.09 1.76
CA VAL A 104 21.93 22.67 0.57
C VAL A 104 20.78 23.55 1.07
N PHE A 105 20.94 24.86 0.95
CA PHE A 105 19.96 25.85 1.38
C PHE A 105 19.11 26.29 0.17
N PRO A 106 17.88 25.78 0.01
CA PRO A 106 16.98 26.28 -1.03
C PRO A 106 16.48 27.67 -0.61
N LEU A 107 17.11 28.73 -1.12
CA LEU A 107 16.63 30.09 -0.91
C LEU A 107 15.45 30.38 -1.85
N PRO A 108 14.34 30.95 -1.33
CA PRO A 108 13.25 31.42 -2.17
C PRO A 108 13.75 32.45 -3.18
N ILE A 109 13.34 32.32 -4.45
CA ILE A 109 13.71 33.24 -5.53
C ILE A 109 13.30 34.68 -5.18
N ASP A 110 12.24 34.85 -4.39
CA ASP A 110 11.77 36.17 -3.90
C ASP A 110 12.79 36.88 -2.99
N MET A 111 13.63 36.15 -2.25
CA MET A 111 14.73 36.76 -1.50
C MET A 111 15.90 37.13 -2.41
N LEU A 112 16.19 36.31 -3.42
CA LEU A 112 17.23 36.59 -4.42
C LEU A 112 16.89 37.86 -5.23
N THR A 113 15.62 38.08 -5.57
CA THR A 113 15.20 39.28 -6.30
C THR A 113 15.38 40.55 -5.47
N TYR A 114 15.20 40.51 -4.15
CA TYR A 114 15.48 41.64 -3.25
C TYR A 114 16.98 42.00 -3.24
N PHE A 115 17.87 40.99 -3.17
CA PHE A 115 19.32 41.21 -3.23
C PHE A 115 19.80 41.71 -4.59
N MET A 116 19.19 41.26 -5.69
CA MET A 116 19.51 41.75 -7.03
C MET A 116 19.05 43.20 -7.24
N ARG A 117 17.82 43.56 -6.83
CA ARG A 117 17.34 44.95 -6.87
C ARG A 117 18.18 45.90 -6.01
N ALA A 118 18.65 45.45 -4.85
CA ALA A 118 19.52 46.25 -4.00
C ALA A 118 20.88 46.55 -4.65
N LYS A 119 21.37 45.66 -5.53
CA LYS A 119 22.62 45.86 -6.28
C LYS A 119 22.45 46.85 -7.43
N ASP A 120 21.29 46.84 -8.09
CA ASP A 120 20.97 47.76 -9.20
C ASP A 120 20.76 49.20 -8.71
N ALA A 121 20.24 49.40 -7.50
CA ALA A 121 20.05 50.71 -6.88
C ALA A 121 21.36 51.42 -6.47
N VAL A 122 22.48 50.69 -6.37
CA VAL A 122 23.79 51.22 -5.97
C VAL A 122 24.64 51.66 -7.17
N HIS A 123 24.19 51.41 -8.41
CA HIS A 123 24.94 51.69 -9.64
C HIS A 123 24.41 52.85 -10.49
N HIS A 124 23.44 53.63 -9.99
CA HIS A 124 23.00 54.87 -10.64
C HIS A 124 23.58 56.10 -9.92
N PRO A 125 24.50 56.87 -10.55
CA PRO A 125 24.82 58.23 -10.11
C PRO A 125 23.68 59.22 -10.45
#